data_AF-A0A0S8ARY5-F1
#
_entry.id   AF-A0A0S8ARY5-F1
#
_cell.length_a   1.000
_cell.length_b   1.000
_cell.length_c   1.000
_cell.angle_alpha   90.00
_cell.angle_beta   90.00
_cell.angle_gamma   90.00
#
_symmetry.space_group_name_H-M   'P 1'
#
loop_
_entity.id
_entity.type
_entity.pdbx_description
1 polymer ?
#
loop_
_entity_poly.entity_id
_entity_poly.type
_entity_poly.pdbx_seq_one_letter_code
_entity_poly.pdbx_strand_id
1 'polypeptide(L)'
;MLKKTMRQKYFVSKELRISIALIILWTLLITAFFTYLARELGGRIGHGTPLFIIIMFGYVAIVVVLTMLFSHRLIGPFQRLKTEIRLILGGDYGRRLNVRVKDDIYIKSFIGQINKLLDRIQKMHECQKDMINNFDSEILGILSHIEEKDGSREKLRESVLALHKKIRNIADKQERIDD
;
A
#
# COMPACT_ATOMS: atom_id res chain seq x y z
N MET A 1 29.20 -10.18 7.22
CA MET A 1 27.96 -10.51 6.48
C MET A 1 27.06 -9.28 6.49
N LEU A 2 26.45 -8.94 5.34
CA LEU A 2 25.97 -7.60 4.95
C LEU A 2 25.00 -6.90 5.93
N LYS A 3 25.37 -5.70 6.39
CA LYS A 3 24.44 -4.71 6.94
C LYS A 3 24.33 -3.55 5.94
N LYS A 4 23.38 -3.68 5.00
CA LYS A 4 23.06 -2.63 4.01
C LYS A 4 21.64 -2.15 4.23
N THR A 5 21.43 -1.35 5.27
CA THR A 5 20.15 -0.75 5.59
C THR A 5 20.29 0.76 5.71
N MET A 6 19.32 1.48 5.14
CA MET A 6 19.06 2.93 5.30
C MET A 6 19.78 3.90 4.35
N ARG A 7 19.61 3.74 3.03
CA ARG A 7 19.78 4.85 2.05
C ARG A 7 18.52 5.19 1.24
N GLN A 8 17.36 4.61 1.57
CA GLN A 8 16.15 4.73 0.74
C GLN A 8 15.19 5.86 1.16
N LYS A 9 15.32 6.44 2.36
CA LYS A 9 14.32 7.39 2.89
C LYS A 9 14.39 8.79 2.27
N TYR A 10 15.54 9.19 1.72
CA TYR A 10 15.75 10.51 1.10
C TYR A 10 15.66 10.53 -0.44
N PHE A 11 15.62 9.37 -1.08
CA PHE A 11 15.60 9.28 -2.55
C PHE A 11 14.17 9.46 -3.11
N VAL A 12 13.17 8.91 -2.43
CA VAL A 12 11.76 8.87 -2.88
C VAL A 12 11.13 10.26 -3.03
N SER A 13 11.54 11.24 -2.22
CA SER A 13 11.02 12.61 -2.34
C SER A 13 11.65 13.39 -3.49
N LYS A 14 12.89 13.09 -3.90
CA LYS A 14 13.56 13.80 -5.00
C LYS A 14 12.96 13.44 -6.35
N GLU A 15 12.63 12.17 -6.57
CA GLU A 15 12.19 11.71 -7.89
C GLU A 15 10.70 12.06 -8.20
N LEU A 16 9.83 12.10 -7.17
CA LEU A 16 8.44 12.57 -7.31
C LEU A 16 8.41 14.07 -7.63
N ARG A 17 9.31 14.84 -7.00
CA ARG A 17 9.56 16.25 -7.34
C ARG A 17 10.09 16.40 -8.76
N ILE A 18 10.97 15.50 -9.23
CA ILE A 18 11.43 15.49 -10.62
C ILE A 18 10.25 15.23 -11.57
N SER A 19 9.36 14.29 -11.27
CA SER A 19 8.21 13.97 -12.15
C SER A 19 7.24 15.14 -12.26
N ILE A 20 6.92 15.79 -11.13
CA ILE A 20 6.08 17.00 -11.10
C ILE A 20 6.78 18.16 -11.82
N ALA A 21 8.07 18.37 -11.56
CA ALA A 21 8.86 19.39 -12.23
C ALA A 21 8.92 19.16 -13.73
N LEU A 22 9.00 17.91 -14.18
CA LEU A 22 9.02 17.54 -15.59
C LEU A 22 7.66 17.82 -16.24
N ILE A 23 6.55 17.51 -15.56
CA ILE A 23 5.21 17.88 -16.04
C ILE A 23 5.13 19.40 -16.20
N ILE A 24 5.45 20.17 -15.16
CA ILE A 24 5.44 21.65 -15.19
C ILE A 24 6.33 22.19 -16.31
N LEU A 25 7.53 21.61 -16.48
CA LEU A 25 8.47 21.97 -17.52
C LEU A 25 7.90 21.72 -18.92
N TRP A 26 7.27 20.56 -19.15
CA TRP A 26 6.59 20.27 -20.41
C TRP A 26 5.41 21.21 -20.65
N THR A 27 4.59 21.52 -19.64
CA THR A 27 3.49 22.49 -19.81
C THR A 27 4.01 23.87 -20.19
N LEU A 28 5.09 24.33 -19.57
CA LEU A 28 5.74 25.60 -19.90
C LEU A 28 6.32 25.59 -21.32
N LEU A 29 7.04 24.54 -21.71
CA LEU A 29 7.60 24.37 -23.05
C LEU A 29 6.52 24.36 -24.13
N ILE A 30 5.44 23.61 -23.91
CA ILE A 30 4.31 23.56 -24.84
C ILE A 30 3.66 24.95 -24.95
N THR A 31 3.41 25.63 -23.83
CA THR A 31 2.83 26.99 -23.81
C THR A 31 3.71 27.99 -24.55
N ALA A 32 5.02 27.98 -24.31
CA ALA A 32 5.98 28.84 -24.98
C ALA A 32 6.04 28.56 -26.49
N PHE A 33 6.09 27.29 -26.88
CA PHE A 33 6.08 26.87 -28.28
C PHE A 33 4.82 27.37 -29.00
N PHE A 34 3.64 27.17 -28.42
CA PHE A 34 2.38 27.60 -29.00
C PHE A 34 2.25 29.14 -29.06
N THR A 35 2.76 29.85 -28.06
CA THR A 35 2.78 31.32 -28.05
C THR A 35 3.69 31.86 -29.15
N TYR A 36 4.87 31.26 -29.34
CA TYR A 36 5.77 31.60 -30.43
C TYR A 36 5.14 31.33 -31.80
N LEU A 37 4.53 30.16 -31.97
CA LEU A 37 3.89 29.75 -33.22
C LEU A 37 2.73 30.68 -33.59
N ALA A 38 1.91 31.06 -32.61
CA ALA A 38 0.82 32.01 -32.79
C ALA A 38 1.32 33.40 -33.21
N ARG A 39 2.42 33.88 -32.64
CA ARG A 39 3.02 35.17 -32.98
C ARG A 39 3.59 35.19 -34.39
N GLU A 40 4.34 34.15 -34.77
CA GLU A 40 4.98 34.06 -36.08
C GLU A 40 3.95 33.92 -37.21
N LEU A 41 2.92 33.09 -37.01
CA LEU A 41 1.87 32.88 -38.01
C LEU A 41 0.90 34.07 -38.08
N GLY A 42 0.57 34.68 -36.94
CA GLY A 42 -0.27 35.87 -36.86
C GLY A 42 0.35 37.08 -37.57
N GLY A 43 1.69 37.22 -37.52
CA GLY A 43 2.41 38.30 -38.19
C GLY A 43 2.50 38.15 -39.72
N ARG A 44 2.47 36.92 -40.25
CA ARG A 44 2.62 36.66 -41.71
C ARG A 44 1.31 36.58 -42.49
N ILE A 45 0.20 36.17 -41.85
CA ILE A 45 -0.98 35.70 -42.61
C ILE A 45 -2.16 36.68 -42.63
N GLY A 46 -2.16 37.78 -41.86
CA GLY A 46 -3.23 38.80 -41.90
C GLY A 46 -4.61 38.34 -41.40
N HIS A 47 -4.86 37.02 -41.32
CA HIS A 47 -6.04 36.37 -40.74
C HIS A 47 -5.74 35.85 -39.32
N GLY A 48 -5.23 36.71 -38.44
CA GLY A 48 -4.70 36.32 -37.13
C GLY A 48 -5.70 35.60 -36.21
N THR A 49 -6.98 35.99 -36.24
CA THR A 49 -8.02 35.46 -35.34
C THR A 49 -8.43 34.01 -35.62
N PRO A 50 -8.82 33.60 -36.85
CA PRO A 50 -9.21 32.21 -37.12
C PRO A 50 -8.03 31.23 -36.97
N LEU A 51 -6.83 31.66 -37.34
CA LEU A 51 -5.62 30.84 -37.23
C LEU A 51 -5.24 30.61 -35.76
N PHE A 52 -5.38 31.63 -34.91
CA PHE A 52 -5.21 31.50 -33.46
C PHE A 52 -6.19 30.50 -32.84
N ILE A 53 -7.46 30.51 -33.26
CA ILE A 53 -8.48 29.58 -32.76
C ILE A 53 -8.11 28.12 -33.12
N ILE A 54 -7.66 27.87 -34.36
CA ILE A 54 -7.24 26.54 -34.80
C ILE A 54 -6.04 26.04 -33.97
N ILE A 55 -5.06 26.92 -33.74
CA ILE A 55 -3.87 26.60 -32.94
C ILE A 55 -4.26 26.28 -31.48
N MET A 56 -5.15 27.09 -30.87
CA MET A 56 -5.63 26.85 -29.51
C MET A 56 -6.42 25.54 -29.40
N PHE A 57 -7.24 25.21 -30.40
CA PHE A 57 -7.95 23.95 -30.44
C PHE A 57 -6.98 22.75 -30.50
N GLY A 58 -5.92 22.85 -31.32
CA GLY A 58 -4.84 21.85 -31.37
C GLY A 58 -4.13 21.69 -30.03
N TYR A 59 -3.84 22.80 -29.32
CA TYR A 59 -3.26 22.75 -27.98
C TYR A 59 -4.17 22.01 -26.99
N VAL A 60 -5.45 22.36 -26.93
CA VAL A 60 -6.42 21.69 -26.05
C VAL A 60 -6.50 20.19 -26.36
N ALA A 61 -6.55 19.82 -27.65
CA ALA A 61 -6.58 18.42 -28.06
C ALA A 61 -5.33 17.65 -27.58
N ILE A 62 -4.13 18.22 -27.73
CA ILE A 62 -2.88 17.60 -27.26
C ILE A 62 -2.89 17.44 -25.73
N VAL A 63 -3.31 18.48 -25.00
CA VAL A 63 -3.40 18.42 -23.53
C VAL A 63 -4.36 17.31 -23.10
N VAL A 64 -5.56 17.24 -23.70
CA VAL A 64 -6.55 16.18 -23.40
C VAL A 64 -5.96 14.79 -23.64
N VAL A 65 -5.29 14.58 -24.78
CA VAL A 65 -4.66 13.28 -25.11
C VAL A 65 -3.57 12.93 -24.10
N LEU A 66 -2.68 13.87 -23.76
CA LEU A 66 -1.65 13.64 -22.74
C LEU A 66 -2.27 13.29 -21.39
N THR A 67 -3.26 14.07 -20.94
CA THR A 67 -3.95 13.83 -19.67
C THR A 67 -4.59 12.46 -19.65
N MET A 68 -5.21 12.03 -20.75
CA MET A 68 -5.84 10.71 -20.85
C MET A 68 -4.80 9.57 -20.78
N LEU A 69 -3.66 9.72 -21.46
CA LEU A 69 -2.56 8.76 -21.41
C LEU A 69 -1.95 8.64 -20.01
N PHE A 70 -1.68 9.76 -19.35
CA PHE A 70 -1.17 9.78 -17.97
C PHE A 70 -2.20 9.22 -16.99
N SER A 71 -3.46 9.59 -17.14
CA SER A 71 -4.57 9.10 -16.34
C SER A 71 -4.67 7.58 -16.42
N HIS A 72 -4.65 6.99 -17.62
CA HIS A 72 -4.71 5.54 -17.78
C HIS A 72 -3.50 4.82 -17.15
N ARG A 73 -2.30 5.39 -17.29
CA ARG A 73 -1.07 4.84 -16.69
C ARG A 73 -1.09 4.87 -15.16
N LEU A 74 -1.68 5.91 -14.56
CA LEU A 74 -1.72 6.08 -13.10
C LEU A 74 -2.94 5.39 -12.47
N ILE A 75 -4.14 5.58 -13.00
CA ILE A 75 -5.41 5.14 -12.41
C ILE A 75 -5.61 3.63 -12.52
N GLY A 76 -5.14 3.00 -13.61
CA GLY A 76 -5.30 1.57 -13.84
C GLY A 76 -4.71 0.69 -12.71
N PRO A 77 -3.45 0.91 -12.27
CA PRO A 77 -2.89 0.25 -11.10
C PRO A 77 -3.73 0.43 -9.83
N PHE A 78 -4.22 1.65 -9.55
CA PHE A 78 -5.00 1.92 -8.34
C PHE A 78 -6.35 1.17 -8.29
N GLN A 79 -7.04 1.03 -9.43
CA GLN A 79 -8.29 0.26 -9.47
C GLN A 79 -8.06 -1.23 -9.16
N ARG A 80 -6.97 -1.81 -9.66
CA ARG A 80 -6.58 -3.20 -9.35
C ARG A 80 -6.25 -3.37 -7.88
N LEU A 81 -5.41 -2.47 -7.35
CA LEU A 81 -5.04 -2.45 -5.94
C LEU A 81 -6.25 -2.29 -5.02
N LYS A 82 -7.22 -1.43 -5.37
CA LYS A 82 -8.46 -1.27 -4.61
C LYS A 82 -9.24 -2.59 -4.51
N THR A 83 -9.27 -3.36 -5.60
CA THR A 83 -9.96 -4.65 -5.63
C THR A 83 -9.26 -5.68 -4.74
N GLU A 84 -7.92 -5.76 -4.82
CA GLU A 84 -7.14 -6.66 -3.97
C GLU A 84 -7.24 -6.28 -2.48
N ILE A 85 -7.20 -4.99 -2.15
CA ILE A 85 -7.40 -4.49 -0.78
C ILE A 85 -8.78 -4.88 -0.25
N ARG A 86 -9.83 -4.80 -1.08
CA ARG A 86 -11.19 -5.21 -0.67
C ARG A 86 -11.25 -6.69 -0.28
N LEU A 87 -10.51 -7.56 -0.97
CA LEU A 87 -10.43 -8.99 -0.63
C LEU A 87 -9.68 -9.22 0.68
N ILE A 88 -8.58 -8.49 0.91
CA ILE A 88 -7.85 -8.53 2.18
C ILE A 88 -8.75 -8.07 3.34
N LEU A 89 -9.51 -6.99 3.16
CA LEU A 89 -10.48 -6.52 4.14
C LEU A 89 -11.61 -7.54 4.38
N GLY A 90 -11.86 -8.45 3.43
CA GLY A 90 -12.79 -9.56 3.58
C GLY A 90 -12.25 -10.73 4.42
N GLY A 91 -11.04 -10.63 4.99
CA GLY A 91 -10.45 -11.62 5.88
C GLY A 91 -9.36 -12.49 5.24
N ASP A 92 -9.06 -12.32 3.96
CA ASP A 92 -7.94 -13.01 3.29
C ASP A 92 -6.60 -12.29 3.55
N TYR A 93 -6.12 -12.36 4.79
CA TYR A 93 -4.88 -11.70 5.22
C TYR A 93 -3.62 -12.36 4.63
N GLY A 94 -3.72 -13.56 4.07
CA GLY A 94 -2.63 -14.25 3.37
C GLY A 94 -2.30 -13.65 2.00
N ARG A 95 -3.24 -12.86 1.45
CA ARG A 95 -3.08 -12.24 0.14
C ARG A 95 -2.05 -11.13 0.15
N ARG A 96 -1.33 -10.98 -0.96
CA ARG A 96 -0.35 -9.92 -1.18
C ARG A 96 -0.72 -9.09 -2.40
N LEU A 97 -0.46 -7.80 -2.30
CA LEU A 97 -0.69 -6.86 -3.37
C LEU A 97 0.40 -6.99 -4.43
N ASN A 98 0.00 -7.04 -5.71
CA ASN A 98 0.95 -7.16 -6.82
C ASN A 98 0.75 -6.06 -7.87
N VAL A 99 1.84 -5.68 -8.51
CA VAL A 99 1.93 -4.60 -9.49
C VAL A 99 2.77 -5.07 -10.67
N ARG A 100 2.43 -4.62 -11.88
CA ARG A 100 3.12 -5.08 -13.09
C ARG A 100 4.55 -4.56 -13.13
N VAL A 101 5.41 -5.26 -13.87
CA VAL A 101 6.80 -4.82 -14.11
C VAL A 101 6.85 -3.46 -14.82
N LYS A 102 5.84 -3.12 -15.63
CA LYS A 102 5.75 -1.81 -16.31
C LYS A 102 5.09 -0.71 -15.46
N ASP A 103 4.50 -1.07 -14.31
CA ASP A 103 3.90 -0.08 -13.42
C ASP A 103 5.01 0.77 -12.77
N ASP A 104 4.63 1.97 -12.35
CA ASP A 104 5.55 2.98 -11.84
C ASP A 104 6.32 2.50 -10.59
N ILE A 105 7.62 2.84 -10.52
CA ILE A 105 8.52 2.43 -9.43
C ILE A 105 8.02 2.88 -8.05
N TYR A 106 7.35 4.03 -7.92
CA TYR A 106 6.79 4.50 -6.65
C TYR A 106 5.64 3.61 -6.20
N ILE A 107 4.75 3.23 -7.13
CA ILE A 107 3.65 2.34 -6.83
C ILE A 107 4.23 1.01 -6.34
N LYS A 108 5.28 0.47 -6.98
CA LYS A 108 5.97 -0.74 -6.51
C LYS A 108 6.55 -0.60 -5.10
N SER A 109 7.27 0.49 -4.84
CA SER A 109 7.87 0.74 -3.53
C SER A 109 6.80 0.86 -2.43
N PHE A 110 5.72 1.58 -2.71
CA PHE A 110 4.57 1.74 -1.82
C PHE A 110 3.89 0.38 -1.53
N ILE A 111 3.63 -0.41 -2.57
CA ILE A 111 3.05 -1.74 -2.44
C ILE A 111 3.96 -2.69 -1.66
N GLY A 112 5.28 -2.59 -1.83
CA GLY A 112 6.24 -3.32 -0.98
C GLY A 112 6.11 -2.97 0.50
N GLN A 113 5.83 -1.72 0.85
CA GLN A 113 5.59 -1.32 2.24
C GLN A 113 4.24 -1.83 2.76
N ILE A 114 3.18 -1.77 1.94
CA ILE A 114 1.88 -2.35 2.32
C ILE A 114 2.00 -3.84 2.54
N ASN A 115 2.71 -4.58 1.69
CA ASN A 115 2.90 -6.02 1.88
C ASN A 115 3.62 -6.34 3.20
N LYS A 116 4.58 -5.52 3.64
CA LYS A 116 5.19 -5.65 4.98
C LYS A 116 4.20 -5.38 6.13
N LEU A 117 3.26 -4.47 5.93
CA LEU A 117 2.18 -4.23 6.88
C LEU A 117 1.24 -5.45 6.92
N LEU A 118 0.87 -5.99 5.77
CA LEU A 118 0.06 -7.21 5.67
C LEU A 118 0.74 -8.41 6.32
N ASP A 119 2.05 -8.57 6.16
CA ASP A 119 2.83 -9.60 6.85
C ASP A 119 2.69 -9.50 8.37
N ARG A 120 2.69 -8.27 8.93
CA ARG A 120 2.49 -8.05 10.36
C ARG A 120 1.07 -8.38 10.80
N ILE A 121 0.07 -7.90 10.04
CA ILE A 121 -1.34 -8.18 10.34
C ILE A 121 -1.61 -9.68 10.30
N GLN A 122 -1.09 -10.40 9.30
CA GLN A 122 -1.24 -11.85 9.21
C GLN A 122 -0.63 -12.55 10.43
N LYS A 123 0.61 -12.20 10.81
CA LYS A 123 1.26 -12.78 12.00
C LYS A 123 0.50 -12.51 13.29
N MET A 124 -0.06 -11.31 13.45
CA MET A 124 -0.90 -11.00 14.61
C MET A 124 -2.15 -11.87 14.64
N HIS A 125 -2.78 -12.09 13.48
CA HIS A 125 -3.99 -12.90 13.40
C HIS A 125 -3.69 -14.39 13.63
N GLU A 126 -2.58 -14.90 13.10
CA GLU A 126 -2.10 -16.27 13.40
C GLU A 126 -1.81 -16.45 14.89
N CYS A 127 -1.11 -15.49 15.52
CA CYS A 127 -0.85 -15.51 16.96
C CYS A 127 -2.15 -15.50 17.79
N GLN A 128 -3.14 -14.69 17.40
CA GLN A 128 -4.44 -14.64 18.06
C GLN A 128 -5.17 -15.98 17.94
N LYS A 129 -5.15 -16.60 16.76
CA LYS A 129 -5.78 -17.90 16.52
C LYS A 129 -5.13 -18.99 17.36
N ASP A 130 -3.80 -19.01 17.41
CA ASP A 130 -3.05 -19.94 18.24
C ASP A 130 -3.35 -19.74 19.73
N MET A 131 -3.49 -18.49 20.17
CA MET A 131 -3.85 -18.17 21.55
C MET A 131 -5.24 -18.70 21.91
N ILE A 132 -6.24 -18.50 21.04
CA ILE A 132 -7.61 -19.01 21.24
C ILE A 132 -7.59 -20.54 21.31
N ASN A 133 -6.93 -21.22 20.37
CA ASN A 133 -6.85 -22.68 20.36
C ASN A 133 -6.18 -23.24 21.63
N ASN A 134 -5.10 -22.59 22.08
CA ASN A 134 -4.42 -22.98 23.31
C ASN A 134 -5.33 -22.80 24.54
N PHE A 135 -6.05 -21.68 24.65
CA PHE A 135 -7.00 -21.49 25.75
C PHE A 135 -8.13 -22.50 25.73
N ASP A 136 -8.71 -22.76 24.56
CA ASP A 136 -9.80 -23.72 24.43
C ASP A 136 -9.37 -25.12 24.91
N SER A 137 -8.16 -25.56 24.53
CA SER A 137 -7.59 -26.83 24.97
C SER A 137 -7.35 -26.92 26.48
N GLU A 138 -6.86 -25.85 27.11
CA GLU A 138 -6.58 -25.79 28.54
C GLU A 138 -7.86 -25.69 29.37
N ILE A 139 -8.86 -24.94 28.89
CA ILE A 139 -10.18 -24.84 29.52
C ILE A 139 -10.88 -26.20 29.47
N LEU A 140 -10.84 -26.90 28.33
CA LEU A 140 -11.32 -28.28 28.23
C LEU A 140 -10.60 -29.22 29.21
N GLY A 141 -9.27 -29.06 29.35
CA GLY A 141 -8.49 -29.79 30.35
C GLY A 141 -8.98 -29.54 31.77
N ILE A 142 -9.18 -28.28 32.15
CA ILE A 142 -9.72 -27.90 33.47
C ILE A 142 -11.13 -28.48 33.66
N LEU A 143 -12.00 -28.37 32.66
CA LEU A 143 -13.37 -28.87 32.74
C LEU A 143 -13.41 -30.39 32.98
N SER A 144 -12.54 -31.14 32.30
CA SER A 144 -12.41 -32.59 32.47
C SER A 144 -12.02 -32.98 33.90
N HIS A 145 -11.15 -32.19 34.54
CA HIS A 145 -10.76 -32.39 35.94
C HIS A 145 -11.83 -31.99 36.96
N ILE A 146 -12.79 -31.15 36.58
CA ILE A 146 -13.94 -30.77 37.42
C ILE A 146 -15.05 -31.83 37.34
N GLU A 147 -15.26 -32.40 36.15
CA GLU A 147 -16.26 -33.45 35.92
C GLU A 147 -15.85 -34.80 36.52
N GLU A 148 -14.55 -35.10 36.58
CA GLU A 148 -14.03 -36.22 37.38
C GLU A 148 -14.28 -35.94 38.89
N LYS A 149 -15.23 -36.69 39.47
CA LYS A 149 -15.69 -36.60 40.87
C LYS A 149 -14.60 -36.81 41.95
N ASP A 150 -13.37 -37.09 41.53
CA ASP A 150 -12.16 -37.35 42.35
C ASP A 150 -10.98 -36.44 41.96
N GLY A 151 -11.25 -35.33 41.26
CA GLY A 151 -10.26 -34.34 40.86
C GLY A 151 -9.60 -33.69 42.06
N SER A 152 -8.41 -34.17 42.42
CA SER A 152 -7.55 -33.56 43.45
C SER A 152 -7.45 -32.06 43.20
N ARG A 153 -7.82 -31.25 44.20
CA ARG A 153 -7.74 -29.78 44.21
C ARG A 153 -6.36 -29.27 43.76
N GLU A 154 -5.31 -30.05 44.00
CA GLU A 154 -3.94 -29.83 43.52
C GLU A 154 -3.83 -29.85 41.98
N LYS A 155 -4.41 -30.87 41.30
CA LYS A 155 -4.38 -30.97 39.83
C LYS A 155 -5.09 -29.79 39.17
N LEU A 156 -6.24 -29.40 39.72
CA LEU A 156 -6.98 -28.23 39.24
C LEU A 156 -6.14 -26.94 39.38
N ARG A 157 -5.46 -26.78 40.51
CA ARG A 157 -4.58 -25.65 40.79
C ARG A 157 -3.38 -25.62 39.83
N GLU A 158 -2.79 -26.78 39.52
CA GLU A 158 -1.71 -26.91 38.54
C GLU A 158 -2.14 -26.51 37.13
N SER A 159 -3.30 -26.99 36.66
CA SER A 159 -3.84 -26.64 35.34
C SER A 159 -4.12 -25.13 35.21
N VAL A 160 -4.70 -24.51 36.25
CA VAL A 160 -4.93 -23.05 36.28
C VAL A 160 -3.62 -22.26 36.29
N LEU A 161 -2.60 -22.73 37.02
CA LEU A 161 -1.28 -22.10 37.02
C LEU A 161 -0.58 -22.25 35.66
N ALA A 162 -0.72 -23.39 34.99
CA ALA A 162 -0.19 -23.62 33.65
C ALA A 162 -0.83 -22.68 32.62
N LEU A 163 -2.16 -22.53 32.66
CA LEU A 163 -2.91 -21.57 31.85
C LEU A 163 -2.39 -20.14 32.10
N HIS A 164 -2.29 -19.70 33.36
CA HIS A 164 -1.80 -18.37 33.70
C HIS A 164 -0.38 -18.10 33.18
N LYS A 165 0.52 -19.07 33.31
CA LYS A 165 1.90 -18.96 32.81
C LYS A 165 1.94 -18.86 31.28
N LYS A 166 1.10 -19.62 30.57
CA LYS A 166 0.98 -19.53 29.10
C LYS A 166 0.41 -18.19 28.66
N ILE A 167 -0.65 -17.68 29.31
CA ILE A 167 -1.20 -16.33 29.04
C ILE A 167 -0.09 -15.28 29.13
N ARG A 168 0.68 -15.31 30.21
CA ARG A 168 1.75 -14.33 30.43
C ARG A 168 2.86 -14.43 29.40
N ASN A 169 3.29 -15.63 29.05
CA ASN A 169 4.31 -15.84 28.01
C ASN A 169 3.85 -15.35 26.63
N ILE A 170 2.56 -15.48 26.31
CA ILE A 170 2.01 -14.99 25.04
C ILE A 170 1.94 -13.45 25.04
N ALA A 171 1.52 -12.83 26.15
CA ALA A 171 1.53 -11.38 26.31
C ALA A 171 2.95 -10.79 26.09
N ASP A 172 3.97 -11.39 26.71
CA ASP A 172 5.38 -10.98 26.57
C ASP A 172 5.94 -11.21 25.14
N LYS A 173 5.34 -12.14 24.38
CA LYS A 173 5.73 -12.41 22.99
C LYS A 173 5.11 -11.40 22.03
N GLN A 174 3.92 -10.89 22.37
CA GLN A 174 3.22 -9.87 21.58
C GLN A 174 3.88 -8.50 21.72
N GLU A 175 4.35 -8.14 22.93
CA GLU A 175 5.12 -6.90 23.17
C GLU A 175 6.42 -6.84 22.34
N ARG A 176 7.06 -7.98 22.10
CA ARG A 176 8.27 -8.09 21.25
C ARG A 176 8.02 -8.04 19.74
N ILE A 177 6.78 -8.13 19.28
CA ILE A 177 6.44 -8.02 17.84
C ILE A 177 6.24 -6.53 17.45
N ASP A 178 5.96 -5.67 18.44
CA ASP A 178 5.74 -4.24 18.25
C ASP A 178 7.03 -3.39 18.27
N ASP A 179 8.16 -3.97 18.70
CA ASP A 179 9.53 -3.39 18.68
C ASP A 179 10.31 -3.69 17.36
#